data_AF-A0A978TK01-F1
#
_entry.id   AF-A0A978TK01-F1
#
_cell.length_a   1.000
_cell.length_b   1.000
_cell.length_c   1.000
_cell.angle_alpha   90.00
_cell.angle_beta   90.00
_cell.angle_gamma   90.00
#
_symmetry.space_group_name_H-M   'P 1'
#
loop_
_entity.id
_entity.type
_entity.pdbx_description
1 polymer ?
#
loop_
_entity_poly.entity_id
_entity_poly.type
_entity_poly.pdbx_seq_one_letter_code
_entity_poly.pdbx_strand_id
1 'polypeptide(L)'
;MAPIIYQAETDLTLVDDGNNSYEVNPADYIRVKKKGTTGTATKQFDGADGNYNITIAYLDGDTGDGAIELFIGNTLIQKIDLLANDGIDKTLTINNIPIANGDEIKIIGTREDGDGARVDYIEFTKLNEVADTVAPTVTAFTPGDDSTTAAVDANLSIQFDEGIKVGTGNIIIKDAGGNVVDTIDVTDATKVTVTGNTLLIDPTGIEAATAYSVEIAATAVTDLAGNAYAGIADATTWNFTTATPGDNTGGGDDGGSTDDGGSTDDSGSTDDSGSTDDSGSTDDSGSTDDSGSTDDSGSTDDSG
;
A
#
# COMPACT_ATOMS: atom_id res chain seq x y z
N MET A 1 -24.90 9.65 8.58
CA MET A 1 -25.79 10.76 8.14
C MET A 1 -27.11 10.15 7.70
N ALA A 2 -28.19 10.93 7.55
CA ALA A 2 -29.42 10.41 6.94
C ALA A 2 -29.13 10.01 5.47
N PRO A 3 -29.74 8.92 4.95
CA PRO A 3 -29.65 8.57 3.54
C PRO A 3 -30.21 9.67 2.63
N ILE A 4 -29.68 9.76 1.42
CA ILE A 4 -30.27 10.57 0.35
C ILE A 4 -31.14 9.61 -0.47
N ILE A 5 -32.41 9.92 -0.64
CA ILE A 5 -33.35 9.09 -1.41
C ILE A 5 -33.83 9.94 -2.58
N TYR A 6 -33.76 9.37 -3.79
CA TYR A 6 -34.41 9.92 -4.97
C TYR A 6 -35.55 8.99 -5.37
N GLN A 7 -36.76 9.52 -5.31
CA GLN A 7 -37.94 8.86 -5.85
C GLN A 7 -37.86 8.88 -7.38
N ALA A 8 -37.94 7.72 -8.03
CA ALA A 8 -37.71 7.62 -9.46
C ALA A 8 -38.74 8.41 -10.27
N GLU A 9 -39.97 8.49 -9.77
CA GLU A 9 -41.12 9.13 -10.37
C GLU A 9 -41.18 10.65 -10.19
N THR A 10 -40.42 11.21 -9.24
CA THR A 10 -40.44 12.67 -8.96
C THR A 10 -39.08 13.36 -9.00
N ASP A 11 -37.99 12.66 -8.64
CA ASP A 11 -36.65 13.26 -8.55
C ASP A 11 -35.79 13.00 -9.79
N LEU A 12 -36.01 11.88 -10.50
CA LEU A 12 -35.28 11.58 -11.72
C LEU A 12 -35.90 12.27 -12.94
N THR A 13 -35.04 12.72 -13.85
CA THR A 13 -35.43 13.27 -15.14
C THR A 13 -35.46 12.15 -16.18
N LEU A 14 -36.63 11.86 -16.74
CA LEU A 14 -36.75 10.93 -17.87
C LEU A 14 -36.19 11.55 -19.14
N VAL A 15 -35.32 10.80 -19.84
CA VAL A 15 -34.76 11.24 -21.11
C VAL A 15 -35.72 10.82 -22.23
N ASP A 16 -36.25 11.81 -22.95
CA ASP A 16 -37.10 11.55 -24.12
C ASP A 16 -36.26 10.92 -25.24
N ASP A 17 -36.58 9.68 -25.57
CA ASP A 17 -35.96 8.90 -26.63
C ASP A 17 -36.74 8.97 -27.96
N GLY A 18 -37.81 9.78 -28.01
CA GLY A 18 -38.72 9.89 -29.14
C GLY A 18 -39.64 8.67 -29.33
N ASN A 19 -39.55 7.66 -28.46
CA ASN A 19 -40.33 6.42 -28.56
C ASN A 19 -41.47 6.34 -27.55
N ASN A 20 -41.61 7.33 -26.66
CA ASN A 20 -42.55 7.29 -25.54
C ASN A 20 -42.36 5.97 -24.75
N SER A 21 -41.12 5.66 -24.38
CA SER A 21 -40.74 4.37 -23.81
C SER A 21 -41.14 4.19 -22.36
N TYR A 22 -41.62 5.24 -21.66
CA TYR A 22 -41.91 5.18 -20.22
C TYR A 22 -43.38 5.37 -19.87
N GLU A 23 -43.75 4.80 -18.74
CA GLU A 23 -44.85 5.26 -17.91
C GLU A 23 -44.32 5.69 -16.54
N VAL A 24 -45.04 6.63 -15.93
CA VAL A 24 -44.79 7.10 -14.58
C VAL A 24 -46.06 6.85 -13.79
N ASN A 25 -45.95 6.04 -12.73
CA ASN A 25 -46.94 6.00 -11.67
C ASN A 25 -46.49 7.01 -10.60
N PRO A 26 -47.13 8.20 -10.49
CA PRO A 26 -46.61 9.31 -9.69
C PRO A 26 -46.53 9.08 -8.17
N ALA A 27 -46.94 7.91 -7.69
CA ALA A 27 -46.94 7.56 -6.27
C ALA A 27 -46.11 6.30 -5.98
N ASP A 28 -45.36 5.77 -6.96
CA ASP A 28 -44.84 4.41 -6.85
C ASP A 28 -43.61 4.12 -7.74
N TYR A 29 -43.63 4.42 -9.05
CA TYR A 29 -42.53 3.98 -9.92
C TYR A 29 -42.47 4.67 -11.28
N ILE A 30 -41.31 4.50 -11.93
CA ILE A 30 -41.17 4.59 -13.39
C ILE A 30 -41.03 3.19 -14.00
N ARG A 31 -41.57 2.99 -15.21
CA ARG A 31 -41.47 1.71 -15.92
C ARG A 31 -41.24 1.89 -17.41
N VAL A 32 -40.43 1.02 -18.02
CA VAL A 32 -40.33 0.93 -19.49
C VAL A 32 -41.59 0.27 -20.06
N LYS A 33 -42.48 1.04 -20.70
CA LYS A 33 -43.79 0.58 -21.16
C LYS A 33 -43.81 0.02 -22.59
N LYS A 34 -42.76 0.16 -23.39
CA LYS A 34 -42.77 -0.29 -24.79
C LYS A 34 -41.81 -1.47 -24.99
N LYS A 35 -42.32 -2.56 -25.56
CA LYS A 35 -41.53 -3.77 -25.85
C LYS A 35 -40.42 -3.46 -26.87
N GLY A 36 -39.24 -4.05 -26.65
CA GLY A 36 -38.04 -3.89 -27.47
C GLY A 36 -37.44 -2.49 -27.41
N THR A 37 -37.70 -1.75 -26.32
CA THR A 37 -37.13 -0.41 -26.12
C THR A 37 -36.39 -0.33 -24.81
N THR A 38 -35.49 0.64 -24.76
CA THR A 38 -34.80 1.06 -23.54
C THR A 38 -35.41 2.35 -23.04
N GLY A 39 -35.25 2.59 -21.75
CA GLY A 39 -35.60 3.83 -21.11
C GLY A 39 -34.49 4.28 -20.17
N THR A 40 -34.05 5.52 -20.31
CA THR A 40 -33.07 6.23 -19.48
C THR A 40 -33.71 7.27 -18.56
N ALA A 41 -33.34 7.25 -17.28
CA ALA A 41 -33.66 8.28 -16.29
C ALA A 41 -32.35 8.79 -15.66
N THR A 42 -32.23 10.11 -15.42
CA THR A 42 -31.01 10.72 -14.88
C THR A 42 -31.24 11.68 -13.73
N LYS A 43 -30.22 11.88 -12.88
CA LYS A 43 -30.20 12.86 -11.78
C LYS A 43 -28.76 13.25 -11.49
N GLN A 44 -28.51 14.54 -11.27
CA GLN A 44 -27.23 14.98 -10.70
C GLN A 44 -27.22 14.72 -9.20
N PHE A 45 -26.20 14.01 -8.73
CA PHE A 45 -26.03 13.73 -7.32
C PHE A 45 -25.79 15.02 -6.53
N ASP A 46 -26.58 15.25 -5.49
CA ASP A 46 -26.52 16.46 -4.65
C ASP A 46 -25.92 16.21 -3.25
N GLY A 47 -25.49 14.98 -2.98
CA GLY A 47 -24.75 14.63 -1.76
C GLY A 47 -23.29 15.11 -1.78
N ALA A 48 -22.64 15.11 -0.62
CA ALA A 48 -21.23 15.46 -0.49
C ALA A 48 -20.32 14.30 -0.91
N ASP A 49 -19.21 14.60 -1.56
CA ASP A 49 -18.21 13.62 -2.02
C ASP A 49 -17.89 12.54 -0.99
N GLY A 50 -17.77 11.30 -1.45
CA GLY A 50 -17.32 10.16 -0.66
C GLY A 50 -17.88 8.83 -1.15
N ASN A 51 -17.79 7.81 -0.30
CA ASN A 51 -18.25 6.47 -0.63
C ASN A 51 -19.67 6.23 -0.11
N TYR A 52 -20.47 5.54 -0.90
CA TYR A 52 -21.88 5.29 -0.63
C TYR A 52 -22.24 3.82 -0.82
N ASN A 53 -23.13 3.31 0.03
CA ASN A 53 -23.95 2.16 -0.32
C ASN A 53 -25.15 2.67 -1.13
N ILE A 54 -25.39 2.05 -2.28
CA ILE A 54 -26.50 2.39 -3.18
C ILE A 54 -27.52 1.26 -3.11
N THR A 55 -28.75 1.57 -2.73
CA THR A 55 -29.87 0.63 -2.75
C THR A 55 -30.85 1.03 -3.85
N ILE A 56 -31.13 0.11 -4.77
CA ILE A 56 -32.14 0.28 -5.81
C ILE A 56 -33.37 -0.54 -5.41
N ALA A 57 -34.51 0.12 -5.26
CA ALA A 57 -35.81 -0.55 -5.11
C ALA A 57 -36.47 -0.70 -6.48
N TYR A 58 -36.80 -1.94 -6.83
CA TYR A 58 -37.32 -2.30 -8.14
C TYR A 58 -38.33 -3.43 -8.03
N LEU A 59 -39.13 -3.63 -9.06
CA LEU A 59 -39.98 -4.82 -9.17
C LEU A 59 -39.54 -5.66 -10.37
N ASP A 60 -39.38 -6.95 -10.11
CA ASP A 60 -39.30 -7.95 -11.16
C ASP A 60 -40.74 -8.38 -11.48
N GLY A 61 -41.18 -8.18 -12.73
CA GLY A 61 -42.56 -8.37 -13.16
C GLY A 61 -43.06 -9.80 -12.98
N ASP A 62 -44.33 -10.07 -13.29
CA ASP A 62 -44.85 -11.46 -13.31
C ASP A 62 -44.58 -12.15 -14.66
N THR A 63 -44.15 -11.38 -15.65
CA THR A 63 -43.93 -11.85 -17.03
C THR A 63 -42.79 -11.11 -17.70
N GLY A 64 -42.11 -11.79 -18.64
CA GLY A 64 -41.13 -11.18 -19.53
C GLY A 64 -39.72 -11.01 -18.98
N ASP A 65 -38.82 -10.62 -19.88
CA ASP A 65 -37.43 -10.36 -19.53
C ASP A 65 -37.11 -8.86 -19.72
N GLY A 66 -36.28 -8.34 -18.83
CA GLY A 66 -35.75 -6.98 -18.90
C GLY A 66 -34.49 -6.84 -18.08
N ALA A 67 -33.93 -5.64 -18.05
CA ALA A 67 -32.78 -5.33 -17.21
C ALA A 67 -32.85 -3.90 -16.68
N ILE A 68 -32.18 -3.68 -15.55
CA ILE A 68 -31.88 -2.35 -15.00
C ILE A 68 -30.37 -2.21 -14.95
N GLU A 69 -29.83 -1.17 -15.58
CA GLU A 69 -28.42 -0.81 -15.52
C GLU A 69 -28.26 0.52 -14.77
N LEU A 70 -27.47 0.53 -13.71
CA LEU A 70 -27.09 1.73 -12.97
C LEU A 70 -25.70 2.19 -13.40
N PHE A 71 -25.59 3.46 -13.75
CA PHE A 71 -24.36 4.15 -14.06
C PHE A 71 -24.13 5.32 -13.11
N ILE A 72 -22.85 5.58 -12.81
CA ILE A 72 -22.38 6.82 -12.19
C ILE A 72 -21.43 7.47 -13.20
N GLY A 73 -21.82 8.64 -13.71
CA GLY A 73 -21.25 9.24 -14.91
C GLY A 73 -21.36 8.29 -16.11
N ASN A 74 -20.22 7.80 -16.59
CA ASN A 74 -20.12 6.87 -17.71
C ASN A 74 -19.79 5.43 -17.28
N THR A 75 -19.62 5.19 -15.99
CA THR A 75 -19.21 3.88 -15.46
C THR A 75 -20.44 3.05 -15.11
N LEU A 76 -20.58 1.86 -15.70
CA LEU A 76 -21.59 0.88 -15.29
C LEU A 76 -21.23 0.35 -13.90
N ILE A 77 -22.09 0.60 -12.92
CA ILE A 77 -21.92 0.12 -11.54
C ILE A 77 -22.57 -1.25 -11.37
N GLN A 78 -23.78 -1.42 -11.90
CA GLN A 78 -24.53 -2.66 -11.73
C GLN A 78 -25.50 -2.88 -12.88
N LYS A 79 -25.59 -4.13 -13.34
CA LYS A 79 -26.69 -4.63 -14.17
C LYS A 79 -27.52 -5.63 -13.38
N ILE A 80 -28.82 -5.44 -13.35
CA ILE A 80 -29.80 -6.34 -12.73
C ILE A 80 -30.60 -6.95 -13.86
N ASP A 81 -30.46 -8.26 -14.07
CA ASP A 81 -31.29 -9.00 -15.02
C ASP A 81 -32.61 -9.41 -14.32
N LEU A 82 -33.74 -8.98 -14.88
CA LEU A 82 -35.09 -9.23 -14.35
C LEU A 82 -35.64 -10.53 -14.95
N LEU A 83 -35.16 -11.65 -14.42
CA LEU A 83 -35.45 -12.99 -14.96
C LEU A 83 -36.35 -13.82 -14.04
N ALA A 84 -36.58 -13.39 -12.79
CA ALA A 84 -37.28 -14.23 -11.82
C ALA A 84 -38.78 -14.29 -12.08
N ASN A 85 -39.36 -13.24 -12.68
CA ASN A 85 -40.75 -13.21 -13.09
C ASN A 85 -41.74 -13.47 -11.93
N ASP A 86 -41.49 -12.89 -10.76
CA ASP A 86 -42.23 -13.20 -9.53
C ASP A 86 -43.21 -12.12 -9.04
N GLY A 87 -43.22 -10.94 -9.68
CA GLY A 87 -44.13 -9.84 -9.31
C GLY A 87 -43.87 -9.26 -7.94
N ILE A 88 -42.64 -9.39 -7.42
CA ILE A 88 -42.27 -8.98 -6.07
C ILE A 88 -41.39 -7.74 -6.11
N ASP A 89 -41.66 -6.81 -5.18
CA ASP A 89 -40.78 -5.69 -4.88
C ASP A 89 -39.48 -6.19 -4.23
N LYS A 90 -38.36 -5.77 -4.81
CA LYS A 90 -37.01 -6.18 -4.46
C LYS A 90 -36.13 -4.97 -4.21
N THR A 91 -35.07 -5.21 -3.46
CA THR A 91 -34.00 -4.24 -3.26
C THR A 91 -32.67 -4.90 -3.55
N LEU A 92 -31.79 -4.22 -4.27
CA LEU A 92 -30.38 -4.60 -4.41
C LEU A 92 -29.50 -3.50 -3.84
N THR A 93 -28.58 -3.87 -2.95
CA THR A 93 -27.59 -2.94 -2.39
C THR A 93 -26.21 -3.21 -2.99
N ILE A 94 -25.62 -2.19 -3.57
CA ILE A 94 -24.21 -2.16 -4.01
C ILE A 94 -23.41 -1.36 -3.00
N ASN A 95 -22.32 -1.94 -2.50
CA ASN A 95 -21.57 -1.34 -1.40
C ASN A 95 -20.36 -0.54 -1.89
N ASN A 96 -20.02 0.50 -1.12
CA ASN A 96 -18.74 1.21 -1.21
C ASN A 96 -18.44 1.79 -2.61
N ILE A 97 -19.42 2.47 -3.20
CA ILE A 97 -19.25 3.15 -4.48
C ILE A 97 -18.79 4.59 -4.25
N PRO A 98 -17.64 5.02 -4.81
CA PRO A 98 -17.23 6.43 -4.76
C PRO A 98 -18.12 7.28 -5.65
N ILE A 99 -18.64 8.38 -5.11
CA ILE A 99 -19.50 9.34 -5.82
C ILE A 99 -19.09 10.75 -5.40
N ALA A 100 -18.93 11.63 -6.38
CA ALA A 100 -18.71 13.06 -6.18
C ALA A 100 -20.01 13.86 -6.34
N ASN A 101 -20.10 15.00 -5.65
CA ASN A 101 -21.16 15.97 -5.88
C ASN A 101 -21.19 16.38 -7.36
N GLY A 102 -22.37 16.31 -7.96
CA GLY A 102 -22.58 16.63 -9.37
C GLY A 102 -22.35 15.47 -10.35
N ASP A 103 -21.94 14.28 -9.87
CA ASP A 103 -21.91 13.08 -10.73
C ASP A 103 -23.32 12.75 -11.24
N GLU A 104 -23.41 12.31 -12.51
CA GLU A 104 -24.68 11.88 -13.10
C GLU A 104 -25.02 10.48 -12.62
N ILE A 105 -26.10 10.35 -11.87
CA ILE A 105 -26.79 9.09 -11.64
C ILE A 105 -27.63 8.81 -12.89
N LYS A 106 -27.37 7.69 -13.57
CA LYS A 106 -28.13 7.30 -14.77
C LYS A 106 -28.61 5.88 -14.64
N ILE A 107 -29.91 5.67 -14.81
CA ILE A 107 -30.57 4.37 -14.79
C ILE A 107 -31.07 4.09 -16.20
N ILE A 108 -30.73 2.93 -16.75
CA ILE A 108 -31.26 2.43 -18.02
C ILE A 108 -32.07 1.17 -17.75
N GLY A 109 -33.37 1.24 -17.95
CA GLY A 109 -34.27 0.08 -17.98
C GLY A 109 -34.43 -0.46 -19.39
N THR A 110 -34.68 -1.76 -19.53
CA THR A 110 -35.12 -2.37 -20.79
C THR A 110 -36.42 -3.16 -20.60
N ARG A 111 -37.10 -3.41 -21.72
CA ARG A 111 -38.21 -4.35 -21.79
C ARG A 111 -38.07 -5.19 -23.05
N GLU A 112 -37.69 -6.45 -22.91
CA GLU A 112 -37.56 -7.37 -24.04
C GLU A 112 -38.88 -8.11 -24.31
N ASP A 113 -39.56 -8.58 -23.26
CA ASP A 113 -40.92 -9.13 -23.33
C ASP A 113 -41.70 -8.84 -22.03
N GLY A 114 -42.99 -9.19 -21.95
CA GLY A 114 -43.79 -9.13 -20.71
C GLY A 114 -43.78 -7.76 -20.04
N ASP A 115 -43.52 -7.66 -18.73
CA ASP A 115 -43.40 -6.43 -17.97
C ASP A 115 -42.03 -5.76 -18.17
N GLY A 116 -42.02 -4.43 -18.23
CA GLY A 116 -40.76 -3.70 -18.36
C GLY A 116 -40.10 -3.43 -17.03
N ALA A 117 -38.80 -3.12 -17.09
CA ALA A 117 -38.03 -2.69 -15.94
C ALA A 117 -38.74 -1.57 -15.18
N ARG A 118 -38.92 -1.78 -13.87
CA ARG A 118 -39.62 -0.89 -12.96
C ARG A 118 -38.73 -0.51 -11.79
N VAL A 119 -38.60 0.79 -11.54
CA VAL A 119 -37.81 1.34 -10.42
C VAL A 119 -38.70 2.27 -9.61
N ASP A 120 -38.73 2.07 -8.29
CA ASP A 120 -39.44 2.91 -7.32
C ASP A 120 -38.51 4.03 -6.85
N TYR A 121 -37.45 3.69 -6.13
CA TYR A 121 -36.48 4.68 -5.66
C TYR A 121 -35.04 4.17 -5.71
N ILE A 122 -34.12 5.13 -5.60
CA ILE A 122 -32.71 4.86 -5.36
C ILE A 122 -32.27 5.60 -4.10
N GLU A 123 -31.67 4.86 -3.17
CA GLU A 123 -31.17 5.36 -1.90
C GLU A 123 -29.64 5.33 -1.87
N PHE A 124 -29.04 6.40 -1.36
CA PHE A 124 -27.61 6.56 -1.16
C PHE A 124 -27.34 6.76 0.33
N THR A 125 -26.78 5.73 0.97
CA THR A 125 -26.32 5.79 2.35
C THR A 125 -24.84 6.07 2.38
N LYS A 126 -24.45 7.29 2.78
CA LYS A 126 -23.03 7.66 2.91
C LYS A 126 -22.35 6.76 3.91
N LEU A 127 -21.27 6.12 3.48
CA LEU A 127 -20.38 5.41 4.38
C LEU A 127 -19.58 6.44 5.17
N ASN A 128 -19.57 6.27 6.50
CA ASN A 128 -18.58 6.94 7.30
C ASN A 128 -17.26 6.23 7.02
N GLU A 129 -16.30 6.92 6.40
CA GLU A 129 -14.93 6.43 6.40
C GLU A 129 -14.52 6.26 7.87
N VAL A 130 -14.02 5.08 8.21
CA VAL A 130 -13.44 4.89 9.53
C VAL A 130 -12.23 5.81 9.55
N ALA A 131 -12.29 6.86 10.36
CA ALA A 131 -11.17 7.78 10.49
C ALA A 131 -9.94 6.94 10.83
N ASP A 132 -8.87 7.13 10.08
CA ASP A 132 -7.61 6.56 10.46
C ASP A 132 -7.17 7.22 11.77
N THR A 133 -6.88 6.39 12.77
CA THR A 133 -6.45 6.82 14.10
C THR A 133 -5.10 6.22 14.49
N VAL A 134 -4.47 5.47 13.59
CA VAL A 134 -3.18 4.84 13.85
C VAL A 134 -2.10 5.85 13.45
N ALA A 135 -1.15 6.08 14.35
CA ALA A 135 -0.02 6.94 14.05
C ALA A 135 1.04 6.18 13.25
N PRO A 136 1.79 6.87 12.38
CA PRO A 136 2.85 6.24 11.59
C PRO A 136 3.96 5.76 12.53
N THR A 137 4.51 4.57 12.23
CA THR A 137 5.63 3.99 12.97
C THR A 137 6.87 3.83 12.10
N VAL A 138 8.05 3.96 12.73
CA VAL A 138 9.32 3.82 12.02
C VAL A 138 9.61 2.34 11.76
N THR A 139 9.96 2.02 10.53
CA THR A 139 10.39 0.69 10.09
C THR A 139 11.89 0.60 9.82
N ALA A 140 12.55 1.71 9.49
CA ALA A 140 14.00 1.77 9.34
C ALA A 140 14.56 3.19 9.50
N PHE A 141 15.82 3.26 9.92
CA PHE A 141 16.66 4.46 9.89
C PHE A 141 17.84 4.27 8.94
N THR A 142 18.34 5.35 8.36
CA THR A 142 19.62 5.37 7.64
C THR A 142 20.37 6.67 7.98
N PRO A 143 21.59 6.59 8.55
CA PRO A 143 22.24 5.40 9.08
C PRO A 143 21.36 4.66 10.08
N GLY A 144 21.49 3.33 10.12
CA GLY A 144 20.79 2.53 11.12
C GLY A 144 21.19 2.94 12.53
N ASP A 145 20.30 2.70 13.49
CA ASP A 145 20.62 2.90 14.90
C ASP A 145 21.87 2.09 15.30
N ASP A 146 22.70 2.67 16.17
CA ASP A 146 24.01 2.18 16.59
C ASP A 146 25.03 1.95 15.44
N SER A 147 24.78 2.47 14.23
CA SER A 147 25.75 2.38 13.13
C SER A 147 27.08 3.04 13.53
N THR A 148 28.21 2.44 13.14
CA THR A 148 29.55 2.96 13.46
C THR A 148 30.34 3.45 12.25
N THR A 149 29.75 3.36 11.07
CA THR A 149 30.40 3.61 9.78
C THR A 149 29.57 4.53 8.89
N ALA A 150 28.76 5.41 9.49
CA ALA A 150 27.96 6.36 8.74
C ALA A 150 28.85 7.29 7.89
N ALA A 151 28.46 7.54 6.64
CA ALA A 151 29.17 8.51 5.81
C ALA A 151 28.91 9.94 6.30
N VAL A 152 29.97 10.76 6.35
CA VAL A 152 29.92 12.14 6.85
C VAL A 152 28.98 13.03 6.04
N ASP A 153 28.93 12.80 4.72
CA ASP A 153 28.15 13.60 3.76
C ASP A 153 26.81 12.94 3.38
N ALA A 154 26.37 11.88 4.09
CA ALA A 154 25.11 11.22 3.78
C ALA A 154 23.92 11.91 4.45
N ASN A 155 22.84 12.06 3.69
CA ASN A 155 21.54 12.43 4.24
C ASN A 155 21.07 11.37 5.25
N LEU A 156 20.37 11.83 6.27
CA LEU A 156 19.64 10.95 7.18
C LEU A 156 18.27 10.62 6.58
N SER A 157 17.81 9.40 6.77
CA SER A 157 16.52 8.93 6.25
C SER A 157 15.75 8.13 7.30
N ILE A 158 14.44 8.32 7.35
CA ILE A 158 13.51 7.57 8.17
C ILE A 158 12.43 6.98 7.27
N GLN A 159 12.25 5.67 7.34
CA GLN A 159 11.21 4.94 6.63
C GLN A 159 10.04 4.65 7.58
N PHE A 160 8.83 5.08 7.21
CA PHE A 160 7.60 4.78 7.94
C PHE A 160 6.81 3.64 7.29
N ASP A 161 5.93 3.01 8.05
CA ASP A 161 5.00 1.96 7.61
C ASP A 161 3.85 2.48 6.74
N GLU A 162 3.58 3.78 6.76
CA GLU A 162 2.53 4.44 5.99
C GLU A 162 2.92 5.82 5.45
N GLY A 163 2.11 6.39 4.57
CA GLY A 163 2.37 7.69 3.94
C GLY A 163 2.38 8.83 4.95
N ILE A 164 3.38 9.69 4.87
CA ILE A 164 3.59 10.78 5.83
C ILE A 164 3.53 12.17 5.19
N LYS A 165 3.45 13.20 6.04
CA LYS A 165 3.66 14.61 5.72
C LYS A 165 4.43 15.30 6.84
N VAL A 166 5.14 16.37 6.50
CA VAL A 166 5.77 17.23 7.50
C VAL A 166 4.71 17.97 8.31
N GLY A 167 4.93 18.02 9.62
CA GLY A 167 4.13 18.78 10.57
C GLY A 167 4.83 20.08 10.95
N THR A 168 5.12 20.25 12.24
CA THR A 168 5.77 21.45 12.79
C THR A 168 6.78 21.07 13.86
N GLY A 169 7.76 21.95 14.11
CA GLY A 169 8.79 21.73 15.11
C GLY A 169 10.13 21.40 14.48
N ASN A 170 11.04 20.87 15.29
CA ASN A 170 12.43 20.71 14.89
C ASN A 170 12.89 19.26 14.96
N ILE A 171 13.88 18.95 14.14
CA ILE A 171 14.81 17.84 14.29
C ILE A 171 16.10 18.42 14.86
N ILE A 172 16.61 17.85 15.95
CA ILE A 172 17.80 18.32 16.66
C ILE A 172 18.84 17.21 16.63
N ILE A 173 20.04 17.54 16.18
CA ILE A 173 21.17 16.61 16.14
C ILE A 173 22.14 17.03 17.23
N LYS A 174 22.56 16.09 18.06
CA LYS A 174 23.49 16.32 19.17
C LYS A 174 24.71 15.41 19.07
N ASP A 175 25.86 15.92 19.50
CA ASP A 175 27.06 15.10 19.68
C ASP A 175 26.98 14.24 20.95
N ALA A 176 27.97 13.36 21.17
CA ALA A 176 28.06 12.53 22.37
C ALA A 176 28.19 13.31 23.69
N GLY A 177 28.58 14.59 23.64
CA GLY A 177 28.60 15.50 24.79
C GLY A 177 27.23 16.12 25.10
N GLY A 178 26.22 15.89 24.25
CA GLY A 178 24.91 16.49 24.33
C GLY A 178 24.85 17.93 23.78
N ASN A 179 25.90 18.39 23.10
CA ASN A 179 25.90 19.71 22.46
C ASN A 179 25.08 19.63 21.17
N VAL A 180 24.27 20.66 20.91
CA VAL A 180 23.50 20.77 19.67
C VAL A 180 24.44 21.11 18.51
N VAL A 181 24.41 20.28 17.47
CA VAL A 181 25.20 20.39 16.25
C VAL A 181 24.37 21.03 15.14
N ASP A 182 23.13 20.59 14.97
CA ASP A 182 22.17 21.20 14.05
C ASP A 182 20.78 21.25 14.68
N THR A 183 19.98 22.23 14.26
CA THR A 183 18.55 22.34 14.55
C THR A 183 17.85 22.67 13.24
N ILE A 184 17.06 21.72 12.76
CA ILE A 184 16.42 21.76 11.45
C ILE A 184 14.92 21.92 11.68
N ASP A 185 14.35 23.02 11.20
CA ASP A 185 12.89 23.18 11.15
C ASP A 185 12.34 22.19 10.11
N VAL A 186 11.36 21.38 10.49
CA VAL A 186 10.80 20.34 9.60
C VAL A 186 10.10 20.90 8.36
N THR A 187 9.83 22.21 8.35
CA THR A 187 9.26 22.94 7.22
C THR A 187 10.31 23.53 6.27
N ASP A 188 11.61 23.44 6.58
CA ASP A 188 12.68 23.84 5.69
C ASP A 188 12.83 22.84 4.54
N ALA A 189 12.16 23.13 3.42
CA ALA A 189 12.17 22.30 2.23
C ALA A 189 13.55 22.18 1.54
N THR A 190 14.56 22.94 1.97
CA THR A 190 15.94 22.78 1.48
C THR A 190 16.70 21.69 2.23
N LYS A 191 16.30 21.39 3.48
CA LYS A 191 16.91 20.37 4.33
C LYS A 191 16.02 19.14 4.55
N VAL A 192 14.70 19.30 4.42
CA VAL A 192 13.73 18.25 4.73
C VAL A 192 12.85 17.99 3.52
N THR A 193 12.79 16.73 3.10
CA THR A 193 11.90 16.31 2.01
C THR A 193 11.16 15.04 2.39
N VAL A 194 9.92 14.90 1.90
CA VAL A 194 9.09 13.70 2.09
C VAL A 194 8.77 13.11 0.73
N THR A 195 9.04 11.82 0.57
CA THR A 195 8.65 11.05 -0.62
C THR A 195 7.89 9.81 -0.19
N GLY A 196 6.56 9.82 -0.38
CA GLY A 196 5.69 8.72 0.07
C GLY A 196 5.71 8.57 1.59
N ASN A 197 6.34 7.51 2.07
CA ASN A 197 6.49 7.16 3.48
C ASN A 197 7.93 7.36 4.00
N THR A 198 8.78 8.06 3.25
CA THR A 198 10.18 8.32 3.62
C THR A 198 10.41 9.80 3.92
N LEU A 199 11.00 10.10 5.08
CA LEU A 199 11.50 11.42 5.46
C LEU A 199 13.01 11.47 5.23
N LEU A 200 13.48 12.43 4.43
CA LEU A 200 14.89 12.69 4.17
C LEU A 200 15.30 13.99 4.84
N ILE A 201 16.45 13.98 5.51
CA ILE A 201 16.99 15.07 6.32
C ILE A 201 18.43 15.31 5.89
N ASP A 202 18.78 16.56 5.55
CA ASP A 202 20.11 17.00 5.16
C ASP A 202 20.75 17.83 6.30
N PRO A 203 21.52 17.19 7.19
CA PRO A 203 22.14 17.86 8.33
C PRO A 203 23.42 18.60 7.96
N THR A 204 23.76 19.62 8.75
CA THR A 204 25.00 20.38 8.61
C THR A 204 25.89 20.25 9.85
N GLY A 205 27.20 20.36 9.69
CA GLY A 205 28.15 20.28 10.81
C GLY A 205 28.44 18.86 11.30
N ILE A 206 28.18 17.85 10.45
CA ILE A 206 28.60 16.47 10.70
C ILE A 206 30.09 16.35 10.42
N GLU A 207 30.83 15.78 11.37
CA GLU A 207 32.28 15.62 11.37
C GLU A 207 32.62 14.13 11.43
N ALA A 208 33.73 13.74 10.82
CA ALA A 208 34.19 12.36 10.82
C ALA A 208 34.52 11.85 12.24
N ALA A 209 34.50 10.52 12.42
CA ALA A 209 34.77 9.85 13.69
C ALA A 209 33.98 10.38 14.90
N THR A 210 32.79 10.94 14.68
CA THR A 210 31.96 11.55 15.73
C THR A 210 30.65 10.81 15.90
N ALA A 211 30.24 10.63 17.16
CA ALA A 211 28.96 10.02 17.52
C ALA A 211 27.87 11.09 17.67
N TYR A 212 26.70 10.81 17.11
CA TYR A 212 25.54 11.69 17.04
C TYR A 212 24.28 10.97 17.51
N SER A 213 23.36 11.74 18.06
CA SER A 213 21.98 11.33 18.35
C SER A 213 21.00 12.30 17.70
N VAL A 214 19.82 11.79 17.33
CA VAL A 214 18.79 12.57 16.64
C VAL A 214 17.52 12.60 17.48
N GLU A 215 17.10 13.81 17.87
CA GLU A 215 15.82 14.06 18.52
C GLU A 215 14.83 14.67 17.52
N ILE A 216 13.58 14.23 17.57
CA ILE A 216 12.51 14.64 16.64
C ILE A 216 11.30 15.04 17.47
N ALA A 217 10.82 16.27 17.28
CA ALA A 217 9.60 16.72 17.97
C ALA A 217 8.40 15.82 17.63
N ALA A 218 7.56 15.50 18.61
CA ALA A 218 6.33 14.69 18.41
C ALA A 218 5.30 15.33 17.47
N THR A 219 5.51 16.59 17.06
CA THR A 219 4.67 17.30 16.07
C THR A 219 5.30 17.34 14.69
N ALA A 220 6.51 16.82 14.51
CA ALA A 220 7.33 16.99 13.32
C ALA A 220 6.81 16.22 12.10
N VAL A 221 6.17 15.08 12.33
CA VAL A 221 5.67 14.18 11.29
C VAL A 221 4.27 13.72 11.65
N THR A 222 3.39 13.70 10.66
CA THR A 222 2.08 13.05 10.77
C THR A 222 1.87 12.13 9.56
N ASP A 223 0.93 11.20 9.64
CA ASP A 223 0.41 10.53 8.45
C ASP A 223 -0.43 11.51 7.59
N LEU A 224 -1.04 11.00 6.51
CA LEU A 224 -1.94 11.78 5.67
C LEU A 224 -3.25 12.15 6.37
N ALA A 225 -3.75 11.30 7.28
CA ALA A 225 -4.98 11.50 8.06
C ALA A 225 -4.83 12.52 9.21
N GLY A 226 -3.60 12.88 9.59
CA GLY A 226 -3.28 13.78 10.69
C GLY A 226 -2.88 13.13 12.02
N ASN A 227 -2.67 11.81 12.08
CA ASN A 227 -2.14 11.16 13.28
C ASN A 227 -0.63 11.42 13.39
N ALA A 228 -0.17 11.87 14.55
CA ALA A 228 1.20 12.31 14.75
C ALA A 228 2.12 11.16 15.15
N TYR A 229 3.30 11.09 14.51
CA TYR A 229 4.40 10.26 14.99
C TYR A 229 4.79 10.70 16.41
N ALA A 230 5.06 9.74 17.29
CA ALA A 230 5.42 10.03 18.68
C ALA A 230 6.69 10.89 18.85
N GLY A 231 7.53 10.96 17.82
CA GLY A 231 8.82 11.65 17.85
C GLY A 231 9.90 10.82 18.54
N ILE A 232 11.06 11.46 18.72
CA ILE A 232 12.22 10.91 19.43
C ILE A 232 12.68 11.97 20.43
N ALA A 233 12.65 11.66 21.72
CA ALA A 233 12.97 12.61 22.79
C ALA A 233 14.24 12.24 23.59
N ASP A 234 14.89 11.15 23.23
CA ASP A 234 16.09 10.62 23.88
C ASP A 234 17.21 10.40 22.87
N ALA A 235 18.43 10.25 23.40
CA ALA A 235 19.64 10.08 22.61
C ALA A 235 19.89 8.62 22.17
N THR A 236 18.99 7.68 22.48
CA THR A 236 19.22 6.24 22.32
C THR A 236 18.33 5.59 21.25
N THR A 237 17.21 6.21 20.90
CA THR A 237 16.28 5.65 19.92
C THR A 237 16.82 5.72 18.49
N TRP A 238 17.58 6.77 18.18
CA TRP A 238 18.30 6.87 16.91
C TRP A 238 19.63 7.59 17.11
N ASN A 239 20.70 6.82 17.03
CA ASN A 239 22.06 7.29 17.16
C ASN A 239 23.00 6.60 16.17
N PHE A 240 24.09 7.25 15.81
CA PHE A 240 25.09 6.70 14.89
C PHE A 240 26.45 7.36 15.09
N THR A 241 27.50 6.71 14.63
CA THR A 241 28.87 7.24 14.57
C THR A 241 29.32 7.26 13.13
N THR A 242 29.90 8.39 12.71
CA THR A 242 30.48 8.53 11.38
C THR A 242 31.81 7.79 11.26
N ALA A 243 32.12 7.28 10.07
CA ALA A 243 33.39 6.63 9.77
C ALA A 243 34.61 7.53 10.04
N THR A 244 35.78 6.91 10.24
CA THR A 244 37.04 7.66 10.38
C THR A 244 37.51 8.20 9.02
N PRO A 245 38.26 9.32 8.99
CA PRO A 245 38.80 9.85 7.75
C PRO A 245 39.66 8.78 7.03
N GLY A 246 39.24 8.36 5.84
CA GLY A 246 39.96 7.40 5.00
C GLY A 246 39.31 6.02 4.87
N ASP A 247 38.26 5.71 5.63
CA ASP A 247 37.45 4.51 5.43
C ASP A 247 36.19 4.88 4.63
N ASN A 248 36.36 4.99 3.31
CA ASN A 248 35.26 5.23 2.37
C ASN A 248 34.83 3.92 1.70
N THR A 249 34.66 2.85 2.48
CA THR A 249 34.14 1.57 1.97
C THR A 249 32.61 1.53 2.00
N GLY A 250 32.00 2.49 1.30
CA GLY A 250 30.58 2.51 0.99
C GLY A 250 30.34 2.17 -0.49
N GLY A 251 30.38 0.87 -0.83
CA GLY A 251 29.71 0.32 -2.02
C GLY A 251 30.62 -0.15 -3.17
N GLY A 252 30.84 -1.46 -3.23
CA GLY A 252 31.39 -2.13 -4.41
C GLY A 252 32.23 -3.36 -4.09
N ASP A 253 31.69 -4.33 -3.35
CA ASP A 253 32.29 -5.66 -3.32
C ASP A 253 31.82 -6.40 -4.60
N ASP A 254 32.57 -6.22 -5.68
CA ASP A 254 32.56 -7.15 -6.82
C ASP A 254 33.87 -7.07 -7.62
N GLY A 255 34.73 -8.06 -7.39
CA GLY A 255 35.57 -8.67 -8.42
C GLY A 255 36.90 -8.01 -8.78
N GLY A 256 37.98 -8.50 -8.16
CA GLY A 256 39.26 -8.65 -8.84
C GLY A 256 40.47 -8.03 -8.14
N SER A 257 40.95 -8.68 -7.08
CA SER A 257 42.39 -8.63 -6.80
C SER A 257 43.08 -9.41 -7.92
N THR A 258 43.66 -8.69 -8.87
CA THR A 258 44.64 -9.24 -9.79
C THR A 258 45.83 -9.70 -8.96
N ASP A 259 46.10 -11.01 -8.99
CA ASP A 259 47.43 -11.55 -8.67
C ASP A 259 48.44 -10.86 -9.58
N ASP A 260 49.17 -9.88 -9.03
CA ASP A 260 50.36 -9.34 -9.68
C ASP A 260 51.54 -10.30 -9.42
N GLY A 261 51.59 -11.34 -10.24
CA GLY A 261 52.77 -12.17 -10.39
C GLY A 261 53.80 -11.43 -11.24
N GLY A 262 54.87 -10.92 -10.62
CA GLY A 262 55.90 -10.17 -11.34
C GLY A 262 57.17 -9.86 -10.55
N SER A 263 57.94 -10.91 -10.25
CA SER A 263 59.40 -10.96 -10.04
C SER A 263 60.19 -9.67 -9.73
N THR A 264 60.87 -9.69 -8.59
CA THR A 264 62.27 -9.22 -8.54
C THR A 264 63.12 -10.28 -7.83
N ASP A 265 63.90 -11.01 -8.62
CA ASP A 265 65.06 -11.75 -8.13
C ASP A 265 66.16 -10.77 -7.70
N ASP A 266 67.04 -11.30 -6.85
CA ASP A 266 68.41 -10.85 -6.59
C ASP A 266 68.62 -9.93 -5.37
N SER A 267 68.99 -10.53 -4.23
CA SER A 267 70.36 -10.44 -3.70
C SER A 267 70.45 -10.83 -2.21
N GLY A 268 71.14 -11.94 -1.92
CA GLY A 268 72.15 -11.98 -0.85
C GLY A 268 71.77 -12.51 0.54
N SER A 269 72.20 -13.77 0.80
CA SER A 269 72.84 -14.30 2.04
C SER A 269 72.06 -14.18 3.37
N THR A 270 71.89 -15.24 4.18
CA THR A 270 72.91 -16.15 4.72
C THR A 270 72.30 -17.48 5.20
N ASP A 271 73.06 -18.56 5.05
CA ASP A 271 72.86 -19.86 5.69
C ASP A 271 72.86 -19.74 7.23
N ASP A 272 71.98 -20.47 7.93
CA ASP A 272 72.41 -21.36 9.02
C ASP A 272 71.32 -22.39 9.40
N SER A 273 71.86 -23.55 9.77
CA SER A 273 71.36 -24.87 10.07
C SER A 273 70.36 -25.06 11.21
N GLY A 274 69.57 -26.14 11.12
CA GLY A 274 68.74 -26.64 12.23
C GLY A 274 67.88 -27.86 11.85
N SER A 275 68.52 -29.01 11.68
CA SER A 275 67.88 -30.35 11.61
C SER A 275 67.34 -30.77 12.98
N THR A 276 66.16 -31.41 13.00
CA THR A 276 65.96 -32.70 13.72
C THR A 276 64.78 -33.46 13.10
N ASP A 277 65.05 -34.69 12.68
CA ASP A 277 64.09 -35.75 12.43
C ASP A 277 63.44 -36.20 13.75
N ASP A 278 62.16 -36.60 13.74
CA ASP A 278 61.75 -37.78 14.49
C ASP A 278 60.53 -38.47 13.87
N SER A 279 60.65 -39.79 13.82
CA SER A 279 59.79 -40.79 13.22
C SER A 279 59.15 -41.61 14.32
N GLY A 280 57.83 -41.88 14.27
CA GLY A 280 57.21 -42.76 15.25
C GLY A 280 55.78 -43.15 14.92
N SER A 281 55.64 -44.26 14.19
CA SER A 281 54.42 -45.05 14.01
C SER A 281 53.95 -45.66 15.34
N THR A 282 52.63 -45.73 15.54
CA THR A 282 51.98 -46.94 16.08
C THR A 282 50.58 -47.10 15.51
N ASP A 283 50.36 -48.24 14.86
CA ASP A 283 49.06 -48.81 14.50
C ASP A 283 48.32 -49.26 15.76
N ASP A 284 46.98 -49.16 15.76
CA ASP A 284 46.13 -49.97 16.62
C ASP A 284 44.93 -50.52 15.83
N SER A 285 44.62 -51.78 16.10
CA SER A 285 43.79 -52.68 15.30
C SER A 285 42.77 -53.40 16.19
N GLY A 286 41.52 -53.50 15.74
CA GLY A 286 40.49 -54.40 16.30
C GLY A 286 39.08 -53.84 16.09
N SER A 287 38.37 -54.21 15.01
CA SER A 287 37.45 -55.36 14.88
C SER A 287 36.21 -55.28 15.79
N THR A 288 35.01 -55.21 15.22
CA THR A 288 34.12 -56.37 15.03
C THR A 288 32.88 -56.01 14.19
N ASP A 289 32.41 -57.03 13.47
CA ASP A 289 31.31 -57.05 12.51
C ASP A 289 29.92 -56.86 13.14
N ASP A 290 28.97 -56.31 12.38
CA ASP A 290 27.58 -56.78 12.44
C ASP A 290 27.01 -56.88 11.02
N SER A 291 26.38 -58.01 10.76
CA SER A 291 25.92 -58.51 9.47
C SER A 291 24.40 -58.61 9.50
N GLY A 292 23.72 -58.02 8.53
CA GLY A 292 22.25 -58.10 8.40
C GLY A 292 21.78 -57.90 6.96
N SER A 293 21.87 -58.99 6.20
CA SER A 293 21.39 -59.23 4.83
C SER A 293 19.89 -58.93 4.61
N THR A 294 19.50 -58.38 3.44
CA THR A 294 18.91 -59.11 2.28
C THR A 294 18.43 -58.14 1.19
N ASP A 295 18.79 -58.45 -0.05
CA ASP A 295 18.20 -57.93 -1.29
C ASP A 295 16.74 -58.40 -1.45
N ASP A 296 15.84 -57.59 -2.01
CA ASP A 296 15.01 -58.04 -3.15
C ASP A 296 14.43 -56.86 -3.95
N SER A 297 14.37 -57.14 -5.25
CA SER A 297 13.90 -56.44 -6.43
C SER A 297 12.48 -55.84 -6.40
N GLY A 298 12.21 -54.88 -7.30
CA GLY A 298 10.83 -54.57 -7.69
C GLY A 298 10.62 -53.24 -8.40
N SER A 299 10.39 -53.33 -9.71
CA SER A 299 10.20 -52.25 -10.69
C SER A 299 8.77 -51.65 -10.70
N THR A 300 8.71 -50.35 -10.98
CA THR A 300 7.76 -49.56 -11.81
C THR A 300 6.24 -49.54 -11.59
N ASP A 301 5.76 -48.28 -11.64
CA ASP A 301 4.53 -47.70 -12.20
C ASP A 301 3.15 -48.10 -11.67
N ASP A 302 2.46 -47.09 -11.12
CA ASP A 302 1.08 -46.81 -11.51
C ASP A 302 0.79 -45.29 -11.53
N SER A 303 0.04 -44.94 -12.56
CA SER A 303 -0.46 -43.67 -13.05
C SER A 303 -1.49 -42.97 -12.16
N GLY A 304 -1.47 -41.63 -12.23
CA GLY A 304 -2.54 -40.70 -11.80
C GLY A 304 -2.32 -39.34 -12.43
#